data_AF-A0A920SLN1-F1
#
_entry.id   AF-A0A920SLN1-F1
#
_cell.length_a   1.000
_cell.length_b   1.000
_cell.length_c   1.000
_cell.angle_alpha   90.00
_cell.angle_beta   90.00
_cell.angle_gamma   90.00
#
_symmetry.space_group_name_H-M   'P 1'
#
loop_
_entity.id
_entity.type
_entity.pdbx_description
1 polymer ?
#
loop_
_entity_poly.entity_id
_entity_poly.type
_entity_poly.pdbx_seq_one_letter_code
_entity_poly.pdbx_strand_id
1 'polypeptide(L)'
;MSKVIGIDLGTTNSVVAVMEGGEPVVIPNSEGGRTTPSVVAFTKEGERLVGQVARRQAITNPENTIFSIKRFMGRKHVEVSEEEKLVPYKVGPDSSGRVQVTIPNAENETFSPPEISVMVLQKMRQTAEDYLGTKVNQAVVTVPAYFNDDQRQATKDAGKIAGLEVLRIVNEPTAAALAYGLGKNSLRRKLPSLIWVGVLMISRSWNWVMGYSRSSQQTVIRT
;
A
#
# COMPACT_ATOMS: atom_id res chain seq x y z
N MET A 1 15.28 -19.83 -3.63
CA MET A 1 14.49 -19.25 -2.53
C MET A 1 13.63 -18.15 -3.10
N SER A 2 12.33 -18.11 -2.80
CA SER A 2 11.46 -16.99 -3.14
C SER A 2 12.00 -15.72 -2.50
N LYS A 3 12.16 -14.64 -3.28
CA LYS A 3 12.50 -13.33 -2.70
C LYS A 3 11.30 -12.82 -1.92
N VAL A 4 11.56 -12.30 -0.72
CA VAL A 4 10.55 -11.62 0.09
C VAL A 4 10.50 -10.15 -0.33
N ILE A 5 9.30 -9.64 -0.58
CA ILE A 5 9.08 -8.23 -0.91
C ILE A 5 8.47 -7.46 0.26
N GLY A 6 8.65 -6.15 0.20
CA GLY A 6 8.11 -5.20 1.15
C GLY A 6 7.00 -4.50 0.44
N ILE A 7 5.88 -4.29 1.13
CA ILE A 7 4.79 -3.50 0.60
C ILE A 7 4.41 -2.46 1.64
N ASP A 8 4.62 -1.20 1.26
CA ASP A 8 4.00 -0.09 1.96
C ASP A 8 2.62 0.11 1.35
N LEU A 9 1.57 -0.39 2.02
CA LEU A 9 0.20 -0.28 1.52
C LEU A 9 -0.39 1.05 1.99
N GLY A 10 -0.04 2.18 1.39
CA GLY A 10 -0.51 3.47 1.89
C GLY A 10 -1.97 3.80 1.54
N THR A 11 -2.53 4.80 2.22
CA THR A 11 -3.89 5.30 1.92
C THR A 11 -3.97 5.97 0.55
N THR A 12 -2.91 6.66 0.14
CA THR A 12 -2.85 7.42 -1.12
C THR A 12 -1.95 6.75 -2.15
N ASN A 13 -0.78 6.28 -1.72
CA ASN A 13 0.20 5.65 -2.58
C ASN A 13 0.73 4.40 -1.90
N SER A 14 1.00 3.38 -2.70
CA SER A 14 1.67 2.17 -2.29
C SER A 14 3.05 2.08 -2.92
N VAL A 15 3.96 1.39 -2.24
CA VAL A 15 5.35 1.17 -2.66
C VAL A 15 5.66 -0.30 -2.54
N VAL A 16 6.49 -0.82 -3.45
CA VAL A 16 7.05 -2.16 -3.40
C VAL A 16 8.59 -2.11 -3.46
N ALA A 17 9.26 -2.95 -2.70
CA ALA A 17 10.71 -2.96 -2.52
C ALA A 17 11.20 -4.38 -2.23
N VAL A 18 12.48 -4.60 -2.47
CA VAL A 18 13.17 -5.88 -2.29
C VAL A 18 14.56 -5.63 -1.71
N MET A 19 15.16 -6.65 -1.10
CA MET A 19 16.56 -6.59 -0.66
C MET A 19 17.48 -7.13 -1.76
N GLU A 20 18.46 -6.33 -2.19
CA GLU A 20 19.48 -6.71 -3.17
C GLU A 20 20.87 -6.31 -2.67
N GLY A 21 21.82 -7.26 -2.66
CA GLY A 21 23.18 -6.98 -2.17
C GLY A 21 23.23 -6.52 -0.69
N GLY A 22 22.22 -6.86 0.10
CA GLY A 22 22.09 -6.41 1.49
C GLY A 22 21.53 -4.99 1.63
N GLU A 23 21.18 -4.33 0.53
CA GLU A 23 20.56 -3.01 0.53
C GLU A 23 19.11 -3.09 0.02
N PRO A 24 18.19 -2.34 0.62
CA PRO A 24 16.82 -2.24 0.14
C PRO A 24 16.70 -1.36 -1.11
N VAL A 25 16.05 -1.91 -2.13
CA VAL A 25 15.81 -1.29 -3.43
C VAL A 25 14.31 -1.13 -3.66
N VAL A 26 13.87 0.11 -3.89
CA VAL A 26 12.48 0.40 -4.29
C VAL A 26 12.31 0.11 -5.77
N ILE A 27 11.33 -0.72 -6.10
CA ILE A 27 11.06 -1.19 -7.45
C ILE A 27 10.19 -0.14 -8.18
N PRO A 28 10.58 0.29 -9.39
CA PRO A 28 9.71 1.13 -10.22
C PRO A 28 8.53 0.31 -10.75
N ASN A 29 7.35 0.93 -10.83
CA ASN A 29 6.19 0.33 -11.46
C ASN A 29 6.28 0.40 -13.00
N SER A 30 5.30 -0.22 -13.68
CA SER A 30 5.18 -0.22 -15.13
C SER A 30 5.11 1.18 -15.76
N GLU A 31 4.72 2.20 -14.99
CA GLU A 31 4.66 3.58 -15.42
C GLU A 31 5.96 4.38 -15.12
N GLY A 32 7.02 3.69 -14.66
CA GLY A 32 8.33 4.29 -14.33
C GLY A 32 8.38 5.02 -12.98
N GLY A 33 7.26 5.07 -12.24
CA GLY A 33 7.17 5.69 -10.93
C GLY A 33 7.60 4.74 -9.79
N ARG A 34 8.17 5.28 -8.72
CA ARG A 34 8.51 4.52 -7.50
C ARG A 34 7.36 4.40 -6.51
N THR A 35 6.24 5.03 -6.80
CA THR A 35 5.01 4.97 -6.02
C THR A 35 3.87 4.68 -6.98
N THR A 36 2.92 3.87 -6.53
CA THR A 36 1.71 3.55 -7.28
C THR A 36 0.50 4.08 -6.51
N PRO A 37 -0.35 4.92 -7.11
CA PRO A 37 -1.57 5.36 -6.45
C PRO A 37 -2.38 4.17 -5.92
N SER A 38 -2.84 4.25 -4.68
CA SER A 38 -3.71 3.23 -4.06
C SER A 38 -5.14 3.48 -4.50
N VAL A 39 -5.34 3.34 -5.82
CA VAL A 39 -6.57 3.65 -6.53
C VAL A 39 -6.92 2.46 -7.40
N VAL A 40 -8.18 2.05 -7.31
CA VAL A 40 -8.78 0.97 -8.10
C VAL A 40 -9.95 1.55 -8.87
N ALA A 41 -10.12 1.17 -10.13
CA ALA A 41 -11.17 1.66 -10.98
C ALA A 41 -11.85 0.51 -11.73
N PHE A 42 -13.16 0.60 -11.91
CA PHE A 42 -13.94 -0.32 -12.71
C PHE A 42 -14.46 0.41 -13.94
N THR A 43 -14.08 -0.05 -15.13
CA THR A 43 -14.52 0.55 -16.40
C THR A 43 -15.91 0.02 -16.77
N LYS A 44 -16.57 0.67 -17.73
CA LYS A 44 -17.89 0.24 -18.21
C LYS A 44 -17.83 -1.10 -18.94
N GLU A 45 -16.66 -1.45 -19.46
CA GLU A 45 -16.35 -2.68 -20.17
C GLU A 45 -16.03 -3.84 -19.20
N GLY A 46 -16.10 -3.60 -17.89
CA GLY A 46 -15.83 -4.60 -16.86
C GLY A 46 -14.35 -4.78 -16.52
N GLU A 47 -13.47 -3.90 -17.04
CA GLU A 47 -12.04 -3.97 -16.74
C GLU A 47 -11.72 -3.37 -15.37
N ARG A 48 -10.74 -3.96 -14.68
CA ARG A 48 -10.21 -3.46 -13.41
C ARG A 48 -8.87 -2.77 -13.65
N LEU A 49 -8.83 -1.48 -13.39
CA LEU A 49 -7.62 -0.65 -13.46
C LEU A 49 -7.08 -0.42 -12.05
N VAL A 50 -5.76 -0.40 -11.91
CA VAL A 50 -5.08 -0.12 -10.62
C VAL A 50 -3.95 0.87 -10.84
N GLY A 51 -3.74 1.79 -9.90
CA GLY A 51 -2.61 2.71 -9.93
C GLY A 51 -2.87 3.96 -10.75
N GLN A 52 -1.88 4.36 -11.56
CA GLN A 52 -1.96 5.60 -12.33
C GLN A 52 -3.08 5.59 -13.36
N VAL A 53 -3.32 4.45 -13.99
CA VAL A 53 -4.38 4.31 -15.00
C VAL A 53 -5.76 4.51 -14.37
N ALA A 54 -5.98 3.93 -13.18
CA ALA A 54 -7.19 4.15 -12.39
C ALA A 54 -7.36 5.61 -11.95
N ARG A 55 -6.28 6.24 -11.48
CA ARG A 55 -6.31 7.64 -11.03
C ARG A 55 -6.67 8.62 -12.15
N ARG A 56 -6.25 8.38 -13.38
CA ARG A 56 -6.49 9.28 -14.53
C ARG A 56 -7.97 9.45 -14.86
N GLN A 57 -8.79 8.43 -14.65
CA GLN A 57 -10.22 8.48 -14.95
C GLN A 57 -11.09 8.91 -13.76
N ALA A 58 -10.51 9.27 -12.61
CA ALA A 58 -11.28 9.59 -11.40
C ALA A 58 -12.26 10.76 -11.58
N ILE A 59 -11.98 11.70 -12.50
CA ILE A 59 -12.85 12.84 -12.79
C ILE A 59 -14.07 12.43 -13.63
N THR A 60 -13.87 11.57 -14.62
CA THR A 60 -14.92 11.15 -15.56
C THR A 60 -15.66 9.89 -15.13
N ASN A 61 -15.12 9.16 -14.15
CA ASN A 61 -15.69 7.94 -13.59
C ASN A 61 -15.57 7.92 -12.04
N PRO A 62 -16.13 8.92 -11.33
CA PRO A 62 -15.88 9.12 -9.91
C PRO A 62 -16.49 8.02 -9.02
N GLU A 63 -17.72 7.58 -9.31
CA GLU A 63 -18.42 6.57 -8.49
C GLU A 63 -17.81 5.17 -8.58
N ASN A 64 -17.04 4.89 -9.64
CA ASN A 64 -16.38 3.59 -9.85
C ASN A 64 -14.86 3.68 -9.69
N THR A 65 -14.34 4.80 -9.18
CA THR A 65 -12.91 4.98 -8.89
C THR A 65 -12.69 5.11 -7.39
N ILE A 66 -12.17 4.04 -6.79
CA ILE A 66 -12.02 3.86 -5.36
C ILE A 66 -10.61 4.25 -4.94
N PHE A 67 -10.52 5.23 -4.06
CA PHE A 67 -9.28 5.74 -3.47
C PHE A 67 -9.47 5.91 -1.96
N SER A 68 -8.39 6.08 -1.18
CA SER A 68 -8.46 6.22 0.28
C SER A 68 -9.11 5.04 1.01
N ILE A 69 -9.24 3.87 0.38
CA ILE A 69 -9.96 2.71 0.93
C ILE A 69 -9.42 2.24 2.28
N LYS A 70 -8.13 2.47 2.55
CA LYS A 70 -7.47 2.14 3.83
C LYS A 70 -8.12 2.84 5.03
N ARG A 71 -8.81 3.98 4.83
CA ARG A 71 -9.57 4.69 5.88
C ARG A 71 -10.77 3.90 6.41
N PHE A 72 -11.27 2.97 5.62
CA PHE A 72 -12.43 2.13 5.93
C PHE A 72 -12.03 0.71 6.39
N MET A 73 -10.73 0.37 6.34
CA MET A 73 -10.23 -0.97 6.64
C MET A 73 -10.67 -1.42 8.04
N GLY A 74 -11.37 -2.55 8.10
CA GLY A 74 -11.82 -3.19 9.35
C GLY A 74 -12.78 -2.37 10.21
N ARG A 75 -13.41 -1.30 9.67
CA ARG A 75 -14.33 -0.42 10.41
C ARG A 75 -15.79 -0.79 10.17
N LYS A 76 -16.64 -0.40 11.12
CA LYS A 76 -18.09 -0.42 10.95
C LYS A 76 -18.57 0.83 10.22
N HIS A 77 -19.65 0.69 9.45
CA HIS A 77 -20.23 1.80 8.69
C HIS A 77 -20.61 2.99 9.59
N VAL A 78 -21.11 2.71 10.79
CA VAL A 78 -21.51 3.73 11.77
C VAL A 78 -20.34 4.57 12.30
N GLU A 79 -19.09 4.13 12.07
CA GLU A 79 -17.88 4.80 12.55
C GLU A 79 -17.25 5.73 11.51
N VAL A 80 -17.72 5.74 10.25
CA VAL A 80 -17.01 6.35 9.11
C VAL A 80 -17.77 7.50 8.43
N SER A 81 -18.73 8.12 9.11
CA SER A 81 -19.58 9.17 8.52
C SER A 81 -18.81 10.37 8.00
N GLU A 82 -17.67 10.71 8.61
CA GLU A 82 -16.83 11.82 8.16
C GLU A 82 -15.98 11.42 6.95
N GLU A 83 -15.42 10.22 6.93
CA GLU A 83 -14.66 9.73 5.78
C GLU A 83 -15.52 9.48 4.55
N GLU A 84 -16.78 9.08 4.72
CA GLU A 84 -17.74 8.89 3.65
C GLU A 84 -18.01 10.20 2.88
N LYS A 85 -18.06 11.35 3.56
CA LYS A 85 -18.23 12.67 2.92
C LYS A 85 -17.05 13.07 2.03
N LEU A 86 -15.90 12.42 2.18
CA LEU A 86 -14.67 12.76 1.45
C LEU A 86 -14.54 12.01 0.13
N VAL A 87 -15.47 11.11 -0.19
CA VAL A 87 -15.37 10.21 -1.34
C VAL A 87 -16.64 10.28 -2.21
N PRO A 88 -16.52 10.18 -3.53
CA PRO A 88 -17.66 10.27 -4.43
C PRO A 88 -18.35 8.92 -4.67
N TYR A 89 -17.74 7.81 -4.28
CA TYR A 89 -18.28 6.48 -4.47
C TYR A 89 -19.18 6.07 -3.30
N LYS A 90 -20.12 5.16 -3.56
CA LYS A 90 -21.12 4.73 -2.59
C LYS A 90 -20.49 3.84 -1.51
N VAL A 91 -20.59 4.27 -0.26
CA VAL A 91 -20.23 3.52 0.93
C VAL A 91 -21.50 3.04 1.62
N GLY A 92 -21.48 1.85 2.21
CA GLY A 92 -22.64 1.31 2.91
C GLY A 92 -22.25 0.22 3.91
N PRO A 93 -23.20 -0.25 4.74
CA PRO A 93 -23.00 -1.40 5.61
C PRO A 93 -23.23 -2.72 4.86
N ASP A 94 -22.44 -3.74 5.19
CA ASP A 94 -22.74 -5.15 4.91
C ASP A 94 -23.77 -5.70 5.92
N SER A 95 -24.09 -6.99 5.82
CA SER A 95 -25.02 -7.67 6.76
C SER A 95 -24.55 -7.68 8.21
N SER A 96 -23.26 -7.46 8.47
CA SER A 96 -22.65 -7.35 9.80
C SER A 96 -22.42 -5.90 10.25
N GLY A 97 -22.86 -4.92 9.45
CA GLY A 97 -22.65 -3.49 9.70
C GLY A 97 -21.22 -2.99 9.40
N ARG A 98 -20.36 -3.80 8.76
CA ARG A 98 -19.02 -3.40 8.31
C ARG A 98 -19.09 -2.62 7.01
N VAL A 99 -18.08 -1.81 6.74
CA VAL A 99 -18.04 -1.02 5.51
C VAL A 99 -17.95 -1.92 4.28
N GLN A 100 -18.74 -1.61 3.26
CA GLN A 100 -18.62 -2.07 1.88
C GLN A 100 -18.77 -0.87 0.92
N VAL A 101 -18.22 -1.00 -0.29
CA VAL A 101 -18.40 -0.04 -1.37
C VAL A 101 -19.19 -0.68 -2.51
N THR A 102 -20.12 0.04 -3.10
CA THR A 102 -20.91 -0.44 -4.25
C THR A 102 -20.33 0.11 -5.55
N ILE A 103 -20.17 -0.74 -6.56
CA ILE A 103 -19.58 -0.38 -7.85
C ILE A 103 -20.63 -0.50 -8.96
N PRO A 104 -21.22 0.61 -9.44
CA PRO A 104 -22.18 0.60 -10.53
C PRO A 104 -21.72 -0.15 -11.80
N ASN A 105 -20.48 0.06 -12.22
CA ASN A 105 -19.90 -0.56 -13.42
C ASN A 105 -19.60 -2.06 -13.25
N ALA A 106 -19.74 -2.60 -12.04
CA ALA A 106 -19.61 -4.04 -11.77
C ALA A 106 -21.00 -4.61 -11.39
N GLU A 107 -22.04 -4.26 -12.14
CA GLU A 107 -23.41 -4.74 -11.90
C GLU A 107 -23.94 -4.41 -10.48
N ASN A 108 -23.49 -3.28 -9.91
CA ASN A 108 -23.75 -2.90 -8.51
C ASN A 108 -23.22 -3.91 -7.48
N GLU A 109 -22.19 -4.69 -7.83
CA GLU A 109 -21.48 -5.55 -6.90
C GLU A 109 -20.87 -4.73 -5.75
N THR A 110 -20.84 -5.33 -4.57
CA THR A 110 -20.29 -4.74 -3.35
C THR A 110 -18.95 -5.36 -3.02
N PHE A 111 -17.98 -4.53 -2.68
CA PHE A 111 -16.66 -4.95 -2.24
C PHE A 111 -16.36 -4.42 -0.85
N SER A 112 -15.78 -5.26 -0.01
CA SER A 112 -15.21 -4.85 1.26
C SER A 112 -13.88 -4.09 1.06
N PRO A 113 -13.48 -3.21 2.01
CA PRO A 113 -12.18 -2.55 1.97
C PRO A 113 -10.96 -3.49 1.82
N PRO A 114 -10.94 -4.69 2.44
CA PRO A 114 -9.93 -5.70 2.17
C PRO A 114 -9.89 -6.14 0.70
N GLU A 115 -11.03 -6.42 0.06
CA GLU A 115 -11.10 -6.88 -1.33
C GLU A 115 -10.61 -5.84 -2.33
N ILE A 116 -10.90 -4.56 -2.13
CA ILE A 116 -10.31 -3.49 -2.94
C ILE A 116 -8.78 -3.44 -2.72
N SER A 117 -8.32 -3.62 -1.48
CA SER A 117 -6.90 -3.61 -1.15
C SER A 117 -6.14 -4.80 -1.74
N VAL A 118 -6.80 -5.96 -1.92
CA VAL A 118 -6.27 -7.12 -2.64
C VAL A 118 -5.81 -6.71 -4.03
N MET A 119 -6.58 -5.88 -4.75
CA MET A 119 -6.24 -5.45 -6.12
C MET A 119 -4.97 -4.59 -6.14
N VAL A 120 -4.79 -3.73 -5.13
CA VAL A 120 -3.55 -2.96 -4.95
C VAL A 120 -2.37 -3.87 -4.63
N LEU A 121 -2.54 -4.83 -3.72
CA LEU A 121 -1.51 -5.80 -3.34
C LEU A 121 -1.11 -6.70 -4.52
N GLN A 122 -2.06 -7.13 -5.35
CA GLN A 122 -1.80 -7.87 -6.58
C GLN A 122 -0.97 -7.05 -7.57
N LYS A 123 -1.26 -5.74 -7.74
CA LYS A 123 -0.43 -4.84 -8.56
C LYS A 123 0.99 -4.70 -7.98
N MET A 124 1.14 -4.64 -6.67
CA MET A 124 2.48 -4.57 -6.02
C MET A 124 3.26 -5.86 -6.22
N ARG A 125 2.61 -7.02 -6.06
CA ARG A 125 3.21 -8.32 -6.38
C ARG A 125 3.63 -8.38 -7.85
N GLN A 126 2.73 -8.06 -8.79
CA GLN A 126 3.03 -8.08 -10.22
C GLN A 126 4.23 -7.19 -10.55
N THR A 127 4.26 -5.97 -10.00
CA THR A 127 5.39 -5.04 -10.17
C THR A 127 6.71 -5.65 -9.72
N ALA A 128 6.72 -6.38 -8.60
CA ALA A 128 7.92 -7.07 -8.15
C ALA A 128 8.27 -8.28 -9.03
N GLU A 129 7.29 -9.05 -9.49
CA GLU A 129 7.50 -10.19 -10.39
C GLU A 129 8.11 -9.74 -11.73
N ASP A 130 7.59 -8.66 -12.31
CA ASP A 130 8.08 -8.08 -13.56
C ASP A 130 9.54 -7.61 -13.43
N TYR A 131 9.87 -6.99 -12.28
CA TYR A 131 11.22 -6.52 -12.00
C TYR A 131 12.21 -7.66 -11.73
N LEU A 132 11.79 -8.69 -11.00
CA LEU A 132 12.65 -9.80 -10.57
C LEU A 132 12.75 -10.92 -11.60
N GLY A 133 11.85 -10.98 -12.58
CA GLY A 133 11.75 -12.07 -13.56
C GLY A 133 11.36 -13.42 -12.95
N THR A 134 10.76 -13.42 -11.75
CA THR A 134 10.38 -14.63 -11.03
C THR A 134 9.14 -14.42 -10.17
N LYS A 135 8.50 -15.51 -9.75
CA LYS A 135 7.30 -15.47 -8.90
C LYS A 135 7.62 -15.00 -7.48
N VAL A 136 6.73 -14.18 -6.93
CA VAL A 136 6.85 -13.60 -5.60
C VAL A 136 5.66 -14.02 -4.75
N ASN A 137 5.96 -14.82 -3.73
CA ASN A 137 4.91 -15.46 -2.92
C ASN A 137 4.93 -14.99 -1.47
N GLN A 138 5.90 -14.17 -1.05
CA GLN A 138 6.11 -13.80 0.34
C GLN A 138 6.27 -12.30 0.48
N ALA A 139 5.59 -11.71 1.45
CA ALA A 139 5.63 -10.28 1.69
C ALA A 139 5.66 -9.89 3.17
N VAL A 140 6.22 -8.72 3.43
CA VAL A 140 6.04 -7.95 4.66
C VAL A 140 5.23 -6.71 4.31
N VAL A 141 4.12 -6.48 5.03
CA VAL A 141 3.16 -5.41 4.71
C VAL A 141 3.09 -4.41 5.87
N THR A 142 3.05 -3.11 5.55
CA THR A 142 2.93 -2.05 6.55
C THR A 142 1.48 -1.75 6.93
N VAL A 143 1.25 -1.38 8.19
CA VAL A 143 -0.02 -0.86 8.69
C VAL A 143 0.21 0.34 9.61
N PRO A 144 -0.77 1.24 9.78
CA PRO A 144 -0.67 2.33 10.73
C PRO A 144 -0.48 1.79 12.16
N ALA A 145 0.29 2.50 12.99
CA ALA A 145 0.57 2.05 14.35
C ALA A 145 -0.70 1.89 15.20
N TYR A 146 -1.73 2.70 14.93
CA TYR A 146 -3.00 2.70 15.63
C TYR A 146 -3.99 1.65 15.11
N PHE A 147 -3.64 0.82 14.13
CA PHE A 147 -4.50 -0.29 13.72
C PHE A 147 -4.69 -1.29 14.86
N ASN A 148 -5.94 -1.62 15.14
CA ASN A 148 -6.32 -2.67 16.08
C ASN A 148 -6.09 -4.07 15.46
N ASP A 149 -6.35 -5.12 16.24
CA ASP A 149 -6.09 -6.50 15.81
C ASP A 149 -6.94 -6.92 14.60
N ASP A 150 -8.21 -6.52 14.56
CA ASP A 150 -9.12 -6.81 13.44
C ASP A 150 -8.62 -6.19 12.13
N GLN A 151 -8.14 -4.94 12.17
CA GLN A 151 -7.61 -4.23 11.00
C GLN A 151 -6.28 -4.83 10.53
N ARG A 152 -5.43 -5.28 11.45
CA ARG A 152 -4.19 -6.00 11.15
C ARG A 152 -4.48 -7.34 10.50
N GLN A 153 -5.45 -8.08 11.03
CA GLN A 153 -5.87 -9.38 10.50
C GLN A 153 -6.48 -9.22 9.11
N ALA A 154 -7.37 -8.24 8.91
CA ALA A 154 -7.94 -7.92 7.59
C ALA A 154 -6.86 -7.59 6.55
N THR A 155 -5.81 -6.86 6.94
CA THR A 155 -4.67 -6.58 6.04
C THR A 155 -3.87 -7.84 5.71
N LYS A 156 -3.66 -8.72 6.70
CA LYS A 156 -2.98 -10.01 6.51
C LYS A 156 -3.76 -10.92 5.56
N ASP A 157 -5.08 -10.98 5.72
CA ASP A 157 -5.97 -11.77 4.88
C ASP A 157 -6.03 -11.23 3.45
N ALA A 158 -6.08 -9.90 3.27
CA ALA A 158 -5.95 -9.28 1.96
C ALA A 158 -4.64 -9.66 1.27
N GLY A 159 -3.52 -9.72 1.99
CA GLY A 159 -2.26 -10.24 1.46
C GLY A 159 -2.35 -11.69 1.00
N LYS A 160 -2.96 -12.56 1.81
CA LYS A 160 -3.16 -13.97 1.47
C LYS A 160 -4.01 -14.14 0.20
N ILE A 161 -5.13 -13.41 0.09
CA ILE A 161 -6.02 -13.43 -1.08
C ILE A 161 -5.31 -12.86 -2.33
N ALA A 162 -4.43 -11.87 -2.14
CA ALA A 162 -3.55 -11.37 -3.20
C ALA A 162 -2.46 -12.37 -3.63
N GLY A 163 -2.42 -13.56 -3.04
CA GLY A 163 -1.44 -14.61 -3.31
C GLY A 163 -0.06 -14.30 -2.73
N LEU A 164 -0.02 -13.64 -1.57
CA LEU A 164 1.17 -13.38 -0.78
C LEU A 164 1.03 -14.01 0.60
N GLU A 165 1.99 -14.85 0.98
CA GLU A 165 2.20 -15.24 2.36
C GLU A 165 2.74 -14.02 3.14
N VAL A 166 1.90 -13.45 3.99
CA VAL A 166 2.27 -12.30 4.81
C VAL A 166 3.06 -12.77 6.03
N LEU A 167 4.38 -12.69 5.92
CA LEU A 167 5.32 -13.15 6.94
C LEU A 167 5.31 -12.25 8.18
N ARG A 168 5.04 -10.95 7.98
CA ARG A 168 4.98 -9.97 9.06
C ARG A 168 4.13 -8.76 8.68
N ILE A 169 3.35 -8.29 9.64
CA ILE A 169 2.76 -6.96 9.63
C ILE A 169 3.67 -6.03 10.43
N VAL A 170 4.08 -4.91 9.85
CA VAL A 170 4.98 -3.94 10.49
C VAL A 170 4.29 -2.59 10.64
N ASN A 171 4.47 -1.93 11.77
CA ASN A 171 3.96 -0.58 11.96
C ASN A 171 4.70 0.39 11.03
N GLU A 172 3.98 1.22 10.29
CA GLU A 172 4.53 2.26 9.42
C GLU A 172 5.62 3.12 10.11
N PRO A 173 5.42 3.71 11.30
CA PRO A 173 6.48 4.50 11.93
C PRO A 173 7.70 3.66 12.33
N THR A 174 7.52 2.38 12.65
CA THR A 174 8.62 1.46 12.95
C THR A 174 9.42 1.14 11.69
N ALA A 175 8.74 0.90 10.56
CA ALA A 175 9.38 0.74 9.27
C ALA A 175 10.20 2.01 8.93
N ALA A 176 9.58 3.18 8.98
CA ALA A 176 10.25 4.47 8.74
C ALA A 176 11.51 4.69 9.61
N ALA A 177 11.42 4.41 10.92
CA ALA A 177 12.54 4.56 11.84
C ALA A 177 13.70 3.62 11.49
N LEU A 178 13.39 2.37 11.16
CA LEU A 178 14.39 1.40 10.74
C LEU A 178 15.01 1.82 9.39
N ALA A 179 14.22 2.37 8.45
CA ALA A 179 14.72 2.92 7.18
C ALA A 179 15.77 4.02 7.40
N TYR A 180 15.50 4.92 8.34
CA TYR A 180 16.37 6.04 8.67
C TYR A 180 17.66 5.57 9.37
N GLY A 181 17.54 4.65 10.33
CA GLY A 181 18.68 4.13 11.09
C GLY A 181 19.70 3.38 10.23
N LEU A 182 19.26 2.79 9.11
CA LEU A 182 20.13 2.06 8.18
C LEU A 182 21.05 2.96 7.35
N GLY A 183 20.66 4.20 7.09
CA GLY A 183 21.51 5.18 6.42
C GLY A 183 22.74 5.60 7.22
N LYS A 184 22.84 5.23 8.51
CA LYS A 184 23.91 5.66 9.44
C LYS A 184 24.91 4.55 9.83
N ASN A 185 25.06 3.50 9.02
CA ASN A 185 26.07 2.43 9.15
C ASN A 185 26.09 1.57 10.44
N SER A 186 25.30 1.86 11.49
CA SER A 186 25.43 1.18 12.79
C SER A 186 24.49 -0.01 13.04
N LEU A 187 23.39 -0.14 12.28
CA LEU A 187 22.35 -1.16 12.53
C LEU A 187 22.50 -2.44 11.67
N ARG A 188 23.52 -2.51 10.81
CA ARG A 188 23.70 -3.54 9.77
C ARG A 188 23.88 -4.97 10.28
N ARG A 189 24.22 -5.17 11.56
CA ARG A 189 24.55 -6.49 12.14
C ARG A 189 23.48 -7.13 13.03
N LYS A 190 22.35 -6.46 13.35
CA LYS A 190 21.50 -6.90 14.47
C LYS A 190 20.05 -7.30 14.17
N LEU A 191 19.55 -7.22 12.92
CA LEU A 191 18.14 -7.51 12.61
C LEU A 191 17.98 -8.58 11.51
N PRO A 192 17.04 -9.54 11.65
CA PRO A 192 16.72 -10.56 10.64
C PRO A 192 16.28 -9.94 9.31
N SER A 193 16.76 -10.44 8.17
CA SER A 193 16.52 -9.95 6.79
C SER A 193 15.05 -9.69 6.44
N LEU A 194 14.12 -10.42 7.04
CA LEU A 194 12.67 -10.23 6.88
C LEU A 194 12.17 -8.88 7.42
N ILE A 195 12.79 -8.37 8.49
CA ILE A 195 12.44 -7.07 9.05
C ILE A 195 12.84 -5.95 8.08
N TRP A 196 13.94 -6.12 7.33
CA TRP A 196 14.53 -5.08 6.48
C TRP A 196 13.67 -4.66 5.29
N VAL A 197 12.92 -5.60 4.75
CA VAL A 197 12.23 -5.44 3.48
C VAL A 197 11.00 -4.50 3.63
N GLY A 198 10.17 -4.71 4.66
CA GLY A 198 9.05 -3.80 4.97
C GLY A 198 9.50 -2.47 5.60
N VAL A 199 10.76 -2.41 6.03
CA VAL A 199 11.33 -1.32 6.79
C VAL A 199 11.72 -0.13 5.92
N LEU A 200 12.43 -0.32 4.80
CA LEU A 200 13.09 0.84 4.17
C LEU A 200 12.18 1.72 3.27
N MET A 201 10.91 1.37 3.14
CA MET A 201 10.04 1.91 2.10
C MET A 201 9.56 3.35 2.40
N ILE A 202 9.41 3.68 3.68
CA ILE A 202 8.78 4.93 4.10
C ILE A 202 9.77 6.11 4.04
N SER A 203 11.09 5.92 4.24
CA SER A 203 12.04 7.05 4.19
C SER A 203 12.25 7.61 2.79
N ARG A 204 12.16 6.77 1.75
CA ARG A 204 12.25 7.23 0.36
C ARG A 204 10.91 7.73 -0.17
N SER A 205 9.78 7.17 0.25
CA SER A 205 8.45 7.74 -0.04
C SER A 205 8.30 9.15 0.56
N TRP A 206 8.70 9.36 1.83
CA TRP A 206 8.62 10.67 2.50
C TRP A 206 9.54 11.73 1.90
N ASN A 207 10.80 11.41 1.58
CA ASN A 207 11.71 12.39 0.94
C ASN A 207 11.21 12.83 -0.44
N TRP A 208 10.52 11.96 -1.17
CA TRP A 208 9.94 12.28 -2.47
C TRP A 208 8.60 13.01 -2.37
N VAL A 209 7.75 12.67 -1.39
CA VAL A 209 6.50 13.40 -1.11
C VAL A 209 6.78 14.80 -0.58
N MET A 210 7.88 15.01 0.16
CA MET A 210 8.27 16.30 0.74
C MET A 210 9.30 17.08 -0.11
N GLY A 211 9.69 16.60 -1.29
CA GLY A 211 10.58 17.32 -2.21
C GLY A 211 12.00 17.59 -1.69
N TYR A 212 12.52 16.81 -0.73
CA TYR A 212 13.86 17.02 -0.20
C TYR A 212 14.93 16.44 -1.13
N SER A 213 15.47 17.29 -2.00
CA SER A 213 16.76 17.08 -2.67
C SER A 213 17.87 16.92 -1.63
N ARG A 214 18.85 16.03 -1.89
CA ARG A 214 20.05 15.83 -1.06
C ARG A 214 20.85 17.12 -0.78
N SER A 215 20.63 18.20 -1.53
CA SER A 215 21.34 19.47 -1.38
C SER A 215 20.87 20.35 -0.21
N SER A 216 19.67 20.14 0.36
CA SER A 216 19.13 21.02 1.42
C SER A 216 19.45 20.56 2.84
N GLN A 217 20.11 19.42 3.04
CA GLN A 217 20.42 18.89 4.38
C GLN A 217 21.71 19.44 5.01
N GLN A 218 22.55 20.19 4.29
CA GLN A 218 23.81 20.70 4.85
C GLN A 218 23.68 22.04 5.60
N THR A 219 22.58 22.77 5.47
CA THR A 219 22.51 24.15 5.98
C THR A 219 21.90 24.28 7.38
N VAL A 220 21.22 23.26 7.92
CA VAL A 220 20.40 23.41 9.16
C VAL A 220 21.14 22.98 10.45
N ILE A 221 22.43 22.63 10.41
CA ILE A 221 23.20 22.21 11.61
C ILE A 221 24.42 23.12 11.86
N ARG A 222 24.33 24.40 11.48
CA ARG A 222 25.25 25.43 11.97
C ARG A 222 24.47 26.68 12.36
N THR A 223 23.91 26.67 13.57
CA THR A 223 23.68 27.83 14.42
C THR A 223 23.42 27.34 15.84
#